data_AF-A0A935NEI6-F1
#
_entry.id   AF-A0A935NEI6-F1
#
_cell.length_a   1.000
_cell.length_b   1.000
_cell.length_c   1.000
_cell.angle_alpha   90.00
_cell.angle_beta   90.00
_cell.angle_gamma   90.00
#
_symmetry.space_group_name_H-M   'P 1'
#
loop_
_entity.id
_entity.type
_entity.pdbx_description
1 polymer ?
#
loop_
_entity_poly.entity_id
_entity_poly.type
_entity_poly.pdbx_seq_one_letter_code
_entity_poly.pdbx_strand_id
1 'polypeptide(L)'
;MLPFHFPSWKLVYYYFTKWKKDGKIELIHEILRDKTRKQAGRASSPSVGIIDSQSVKTTSVGGLCRGIDGGKKLKAESGILL
;
A
#
# COMPACT_ATOMS: atom_id res chain seq x y z
N MET A 1 -15.77 -7.30 1.52
CA MET A 1 -15.78 -8.59 0.79
C MET A 1 -15.05 -8.42 -0.54
N LEU A 2 -14.48 -9.48 -1.09
CA LEU A 2 -13.80 -9.43 -2.39
C LEU A 2 -14.84 -9.46 -3.53
N PRO A 3 -14.67 -8.71 -4.63
CA PRO A 3 -15.61 -8.75 -5.75
C PRO A 3 -15.78 -10.15 -6.33
N PHE A 4 -16.96 -10.45 -6.89
CA PHE A 4 -17.34 -11.80 -7.35
C PHE A 4 -16.41 -12.40 -8.43
N HIS A 5 -15.74 -11.56 -9.22
CA HIS A 5 -14.83 -12.00 -10.28
C HIS A 5 -13.49 -12.54 -9.77
N PHE A 6 -13.21 -12.40 -8.46
CA PHE A 6 -12.01 -12.95 -7.88
C PHE A 6 -12.24 -14.36 -7.33
N PRO A 7 -11.21 -15.20 -7.28
CA PRO A 7 -11.25 -16.44 -6.54
C PRO A 7 -11.58 -16.22 -5.05
N SER A 8 -11.87 -17.31 -4.33
CA SER A 8 -12.14 -17.23 -2.89
C SER A 8 -11.08 -16.39 -2.15
N TRP A 9 -11.50 -15.59 -1.18
CA TRP A 9 -10.62 -14.67 -0.46
C TRP A 9 -9.41 -15.39 0.18
N LYS A 10 -9.59 -16.66 0.59
CA LYS A 10 -8.52 -17.50 1.15
C LYS A 10 -7.39 -17.73 0.14
N LEU A 11 -7.74 -18.00 -1.11
CA LEU A 11 -6.76 -18.23 -2.17
C LEU A 11 -6.02 -16.93 -2.53
N VAL A 12 -6.76 -15.83 -2.63
CA VAL A 12 -6.16 -14.51 -2.88
C VAL A 12 -5.19 -14.13 -1.76
N TYR A 13 -5.60 -14.34 -0.51
CA TYR A 13 -4.75 -14.08 0.65
C TYR A 13 -3.52 -15.01 0.71
N TYR A 14 -3.68 -16.28 0.33
CA TYR A 14 -2.57 -17.23 0.23
C TYR A 14 -1.48 -16.74 -0.73
N TYR A 15 -1.85 -16.38 -1.96
CA TYR A 15 -0.88 -15.88 -2.93
C TYR A 15 -0.28 -14.54 -2.53
N PHE A 16 -1.09 -13.61 -2.01
CA PHE A 16 -0.59 -12.35 -1.48
C PHE A 16 0.50 -12.58 -0.42
N THR A 17 0.23 -13.43 0.56
CA THR A 17 1.18 -13.72 1.64
C THR A 17 2.43 -14.41 1.12
N LYS A 18 2.28 -15.36 0.19
CA LYS A 18 3.39 -16.05 -0.46
C LYS A 18 4.28 -15.07 -1.21
N TRP A 19 3.71 -14.24 -2.08
CA TRP A 19 4.45 -13.27 -2.88
C TRP A 19 5.13 -12.19 -2.05
N LYS A 20 4.49 -11.75 -0.97
CA LYS A 20 5.11 -10.84 0.00
C LYS A 20 6.34 -11.47 0.67
N LYS A 21 6.26 -12.74 1.06
CA LYS A 21 7.40 -13.45 1.66
C LYS A 21 8.52 -13.72 0.65
N ASP A 22 8.15 -14.03 -0.58
CA ASP A 22 9.08 -14.39 -1.65
C ASP A 22 9.70 -13.15 -2.35
N GLY A 23 9.42 -11.93 -1.88
CA GLY A 23 9.95 -10.69 -2.47
C GLY A 23 9.39 -10.36 -3.88
N LYS A 24 8.29 -11.00 -4.28
CA LYS A 24 7.77 -10.88 -5.66
C LYS A 24 7.13 -9.53 -5.92
N ILE A 25 6.56 -8.91 -4.89
CA ILE A 25 5.94 -7.59 -5.01
C ILE A 25 7.01 -6.55 -5.32
N GLU A 26 8.15 -6.64 -4.64
CA GLU A 26 9.33 -5.79 -4.81
C GLU A 26 9.92 -5.95 -6.21
N LEU A 27 10.07 -7.20 -6.68
CA LEU A 27 10.55 -7.50 -8.03
C LEU A 27 9.62 -6.91 -9.12
N ILE A 28 8.30 -7.10 -8.98
CA ILE A 28 7.32 -6.53 -9.92
C ILE A 28 7.44 -5.01 -9.92
N HIS A 29 7.53 -4.40 -8.74
CA HIS A 29 7.67 -2.95 -8.59
C HIS A 29 8.94 -2.42 -9.27
N GLU A 30 10.08 -3.10 -9.10
CA GLU A 30 11.34 -2.75 -9.76
C GLU A 30 11.21 -2.77 -11.29
N ILE A 31 10.65 -3.84 -11.85
CA ILE A 31 10.45 -3.98 -13.30
C ILE A 31 9.54 -2.87 -13.83
N LEU A 32 8.44 -2.58 -13.14
CA LEU A 32 7.49 -1.53 -13.55
C LEU A 32 8.12 -0.14 -13.46
N ARG A 33 8.87 0.15 -12.40
CA ARG A 33 9.61 1.40 -12.23
C ARG A 33 10.59 1.59 -13.38
N ASP A 34 11.38 0.58 -13.69
CA ASP A 34 12.38 0.64 -14.75
C ASP A 34 11.77 0.85 -16.12
N LYS A 35 10.67 0.15 -16.44
CA LYS A 35 9.91 0.35 -17.68
C LYS A 35 9.38 1.79 -17.79
N THR A 36 8.77 2.29 -16.72
CA THR A 36 8.20 3.65 -16.67
C THR A 36 9.29 4.71 -16.86
N ARG A 37 10.44 4.53 -16.22
CA ARG A 37 11.58 5.46 -16.36
C ARG A 37 12.15 5.46 -17.78
N LYS A 38 12.34 4.28 -18.38
CA LYS A 38 12.82 4.17 -19.76
C LYS A 38 11.85 4.80 -20.76
N GLN A 39 10.54 4.59 -20.57
CA GLN A 39 9.51 5.24 -21.40
C GLN A 39 9.53 6.78 -21.29
N ALA A 40 9.91 7.31 -20.13
CA ALA A 40 10.11 8.74 -19.92
C ALA A 40 11.50 9.26 -20.38
N GLY A 41 12.30 8.46 -21.09
CA GLY A 41 13.63 8.83 -21.56
C GLY A 41 14.69 8.96 -20.46
N ARG A 42 14.45 8.37 -19.28
CA ARG A 42 15.36 8.42 -18.12
C ARG A 42 16.10 7.09 -17.94
N ALA A 43 17.28 7.15 -17.32
CA ALA A 43 18.02 5.95 -16.92
C ALA A 43 17.20 5.09 -15.93
N SER A 44 17.33 3.76 -15.98
CA SER A 44 16.60 2.82 -15.10
C SER A 44 16.89 3.08 -13.63
N SER A 45 18.17 3.20 -13.28
CA SER A 45 18.57 3.59 -11.94
C SER A 45 18.28 5.08 -11.69
N PRO A 46 17.55 5.44 -10.63
CA PRO A 46 17.35 6.83 -10.25
C PRO A 46 18.64 7.42 -9.65
N SER A 47 18.90 8.71 -9.91
CA SER A 47 19.98 9.46 -9.26
C SER A 47 19.61 9.91 -7.83
N VAL A 48 18.32 10.07 -7.53
CA VAL A 48 17.79 10.50 -6.23
C VAL A 48 16.55 9.66 -5.89
N GLY A 49 16.47 9.21 -4.63
CA GLY A 49 15.29 8.55 -4.07
C GLY A 49 14.54 9.50 -3.13
N ILE A 50 13.25 9.72 -3.37
CA ILE A 50 12.36 10.46 -2.46
C ILE A 50 11.56 9.44 -1.66
N ILE A 51 11.63 9.52 -0.34
CA ILE A 51 10.85 8.69 0.59
C ILE A 51 9.75 9.58 1.16
N ASP A 52 8.50 9.22 0.88
CA ASP A 52 7.31 9.90 1.42
C ASP A 52 6.46 8.88 2.21
N SER A 53 5.84 9.35 3.30
CA SER A 53 4.97 8.51 4.12
C SER A 53 3.52 8.97 3.95
N GLN A 54 2.70 8.14 3.30
CA GLN A 54 1.28 8.40 3.15
C GLN A 54 0.46 7.63 4.17
N SER A 55 -0.55 8.30 4.75
CA SER A 55 -1.47 7.69 5.70
C SER A 55 -2.84 7.50 5.08
N VAL A 56 -3.33 6.27 5.06
CA VAL A 56 -4.67 5.95 4.58
C VAL A 56 -5.61 5.87 5.77
N LYS A 57 -6.73 6.62 5.73
CA LYS A 57 -7.78 6.53 6.76
C LYS A 57 -8.39 5.14 6.71
N THR A 58 -8.34 4.41 7.82
CA THR A 58 -9.04 3.13 7.97
C THR A 58 -10.50 3.38 8.32
N THR A 59 -11.39 2.45 7.95
CA THR A 59 -12.80 2.48 8.36
C THR A 59 -12.90 2.49 9.90
N SER A 60 -13.97 3.08 10.43
CA SER A 60 -14.22 3.26 11.87
C SER A 60 -14.17 1.96 12.69
N VAL A 61 -14.29 0.79 12.06
CA VAL A 61 -14.19 -0.56 12.65
C VAL A 61 -12.73 -0.99 12.95
N GLY A 62 -11.95 -0.11 13.59
CA GLY A 62 -10.63 -0.41 14.13
C GLY A 62 -10.71 -0.37 15.65
N GLY A 63 -10.37 -1.47 16.31
CA GLY A 63 -10.48 -1.63 17.77
C GLY A 63 -9.78 -0.55 18.60
N LEU A 64 -10.05 -0.58 19.91
CA LEU A 64 -9.67 0.41 20.94
C LEU A 64 -8.19 0.85 20.95
N CYS A 65 -7.29 0.08 20.35
CA CYS A 65 -5.87 0.38 20.28
C CYS A 65 -5.50 1.11 18.97
N ARG A 66 -5.99 2.34 18.78
CA ARG A 66 -5.45 3.26 17.78
C ARG A 66 -4.30 4.05 18.42
N GLY A 67 -3.07 3.61 18.19
CA GLY A 67 -1.87 4.38 18.54
C GLY A 67 -1.82 5.67 17.71
N ILE A 68 -1.68 6.81 18.39
CA ILE A 68 -1.39 8.09 17.75
C ILE A 68 0.11 8.11 17.47
N ASP A 69 0.46 8.27 16.20
CA ASP A 69 1.82 8.62 15.78
C ASP A 69 2.04 10.12 16.05
N GLY A 70 2.97 10.45 16.95
CA GLY A 70 3.22 11.81 17.47
C GLY A 70 3.68 12.82 16.43
N GLY A 71 3.96 12.40 15.19
CA GLY A 71 4.34 13.30 14.08
C GLY A 71 3.17 13.92 13.31
N LYS A 72 1.91 13.54 13.58
CA LYS A 72 0.76 13.97 12.75
C LYS A 72 -0.01 15.15 13.34
N LYS A 73 0.07 16.31 12.67
CA LYS A 73 -0.80 17.49 12.88
C LYS A 73 -2.18 17.36 12.23
N LEU A 74 -2.81 16.18 12.21
CA LEU A 74 -4.20 16.05 11.76
C LEU A 74 -5.00 15.24 12.77
N LYS A 75 -5.93 15.93 13.45
CA LYS A 75 -6.93 15.33 14.33
C LYS A 75 -7.79 14.37 13.51
N ALA A 76 -8.03 13.18 14.05
CA ALA A 76 -9.12 12.33 13.61
C ALA A 76 -10.43 13.00 14.07
N GLU A 77 -11.09 13.75 13.19
CA GLU A 77 -12.48 14.16 13.41
C GLU A 77 -13.38 12.95 13.20
N SER A 78 -13.73 12.32 14.32
CA SER A 78 -14.84 11.37 14.43
C SER A 78 -16.15 12.15 14.43
N GLY A 79 -16.80 12.25 13.28
CA GLY A 79 -18.19 12.71 13.18
C GLY A 79 -19.09 11.53 12.82
N ILE A 80 -19.69 10.90 13.82
CA ILE A 80 -20.96 10.17 13.65
C ILE A 80 -22.04 11.25 13.70
N LEU A 81 -22.74 11.47 12.59
CA LEU A 81 -24.04 12.14 12.58
C LEU A 81 -25.09 11.04 12.47
N LEU A 82 -25.91 10.92 13.52
CA LEU A 82 -27.33 10.60 13.38
C LEU A 82 -28.04 11.86 12.91
#